data_AF-A0A0P9PYX3-F1
#
_entry.id   AF-A0A0P9PYX3-F1
#
_cell.length_a   1.000
_cell.length_b   1.000
_cell.length_c   1.000
_cell.angle_alpha   90.00
_cell.angle_beta   90.00
_cell.angle_gamma   90.00
#
_symmetry.space_group_name_H-M   'P 1'
#
loop_
_entity.id
_entity.type
_entity.pdbx_description
1 polymer ?
#
loop_
_entity_poly.entity_id
_entity_poly.type
_entity_poly.pdbx_seq_one_letter_code
_entity_poly.pdbx_strand_id
1 'polypeptide(L)'
;MQYEYDALGRLTQEQTNSLKKAYSFDATGNRTQRTTTNLTTSDATDTQSLTYASDSNRLTSVNGSTLPVDAAGNHTQINGRRFTYDSQGRLSEVYQANIYKIADYKYNALGQRIIKRSYVMGSQALAGTTTYLYDPSGKLIGQTFYDGNGQKTSGQYWFWLDNMPLAQLTTNFSALGEVSSSKLIYLHVDHLNTPRLATDSSQALLWRWNSDAYGVARLKRMWMATAKPRPSH
;
A
#
# COMPACT_ATOMS: atom_id res chain seq x y z
N MET A 1 -8.74 -20.93 -9.61
CA MET A 1 -7.78 -19.91 -10.10
C MET A 1 -6.79 -20.63 -10.96
N GLN A 2 -6.48 -20.11 -12.14
CA GLN A 2 -5.61 -20.75 -13.12
C GLN A 2 -4.49 -19.78 -13.50
N TYR A 3 -3.29 -20.32 -13.67
CA TYR A 3 -2.10 -19.57 -14.07
C TYR A 3 -1.46 -20.25 -15.28
N GLU A 4 -0.95 -19.45 -16.21
CA GLU A 4 -0.17 -19.93 -17.35
C GLU A 4 1.17 -19.22 -17.39
N TYR A 5 2.18 -19.93 -17.90
CA TYR A 5 3.56 -19.48 -17.92
C TYR A 5 4.17 -19.72 -19.29
N ASP A 6 5.15 -18.89 -19.66
CA ASP A 6 6.00 -19.17 -20.81
C ASP A 6 7.15 -20.13 -20.47
N ALA A 7 7.97 -20.47 -21.47
CA ALA A 7 9.12 -21.36 -21.32
C ALA A 7 10.21 -20.83 -20.38
N LEU A 8 10.21 -19.53 -20.06
CA LEU A 8 11.12 -18.91 -19.09
C LEU A 8 10.53 -18.87 -17.68
N GLY A 9 9.34 -19.44 -17.48
CA GLY A 9 8.63 -19.45 -16.20
C GLY A 9 7.98 -18.10 -15.85
N ARG A 10 7.81 -17.19 -16.81
CA ARG A 10 7.16 -15.89 -16.59
C ARG A 10 5.66 -16.06 -16.68
N LEU A 11 4.91 -15.42 -15.77
CA LEU A 11 3.45 -15.48 -15.75
C LEU A 11 2.84 -14.74 -16.95
N THR A 12 2.25 -15.48 -17.88
CA THR A 12 1.61 -14.94 -19.09
C THR A 12 0.10 -14.75 -18.90
N GLN A 13 -0.52 -15.48 -17.97
CA GLN A 13 -1.95 -15.34 -17.70
C GLN A 13 -2.29 -15.67 -16.25
N GLU A 14 -3.23 -14.91 -15.67
CA GLU A 14 -3.98 -15.35 -14.51
C GLU A 14 -5.48 -15.27 -14.78
N GLN A 15 -6.23 -16.25 -14.28
CA GLN A 15 -7.66 -16.34 -14.51
C GLN A 15 -8.42 -16.81 -13.26
N THR A 16 -9.52 -16.12 -13.01
CA THR A 16 -10.60 -16.51 -12.10
C THR A 16 -11.87 -16.79 -12.91
N ASN A 17 -12.96 -17.19 -12.25
CA ASN A 17 -14.21 -17.43 -12.96
C ASN A 17 -14.81 -16.16 -13.60
N SER A 18 -14.40 -14.97 -13.16
CA SER A 18 -14.97 -13.69 -13.62
C SER A 18 -13.98 -12.74 -14.29
N LEU A 19 -12.68 -13.01 -14.18
CA LEU A 19 -11.65 -12.11 -14.68
C LEU A 19 -10.49 -12.90 -15.25
N LYS A 20 -10.03 -12.48 -16.43
CA LYS A 20 -8.78 -12.93 -17.06
C LYS A 20 -7.84 -11.75 -17.20
N LYS A 21 -6.56 -11.95 -16.84
CA LYS A 21 -5.48 -11.01 -17.15
C LYS A 21 -4.42 -11.73 -17.96
N ALA A 22 -3.97 -11.10 -19.04
CA ALA A 22 -2.86 -11.61 -19.84
C ALA A 22 -1.71 -10.59 -19.86
N TYR A 23 -0.49 -11.10 -19.90
CA TYR A 23 0.74 -10.33 -19.75
C TYR A 23 1.66 -10.57 -20.94
N SER A 24 2.25 -9.49 -21.45
CA SER A 24 3.29 -9.54 -22.47
C SER A 24 4.59 -8.99 -21.91
N PHE A 25 5.70 -9.50 -22.41
CA PHE A 25 7.04 -9.14 -21.99
C PHE A 25 7.92 -8.87 -23.20
N ASP A 26 8.92 -8.02 -23.04
CA ASP A 26 10.02 -7.90 -24.00
C ASP A 26 11.06 -9.04 -23.83
N ALA A 27 12.11 -8.98 -24.65
CA ALA A 27 13.19 -9.97 -24.62
C ALA A 27 14.04 -9.91 -23.35
N THR A 28 14.10 -8.76 -22.66
CA THR A 28 14.86 -8.60 -21.42
C THR A 28 14.02 -8.89 -20.17
N GLY A 29 12.74 -9.22 -20.33
CA GLY A 29 11.84 -9.65 -19.27
C GLY A 29 11.02 -8.53 -18.65
N ASN A 30 11.05 -7.31 -19.20
CA ASN A 30 10.16 -6.26 -18.75
C ASN A 30 8.75 -6.53 -19.24
N ARG A 31 7.76 -6.37 -18.35
CA ARG A 31 6.35 -6.49 -18.73
C ARG A 31 5.95 -5.28 -19.57
N THR A 32 5.59 -5.48 -20.83
CA THR A 32 5.22 -4.41 -21.77
C THR A 32 3.72 -4.14 -21.81
N GLN A 33 2.90 -5.14 -21.46
CA GLN A 33 1.45 -5.00 -21.49
C GLN A 33 0.76 -5.86 -20.43
N ARG A 34 -0.40 -5.38 -19.97
CA ARG A 34 -1.43 -6.18 -19.30
C ARG A 34 -2.78 -5.91 -19.92
N THR A 35 -3.48 -6.94 -20.37
CA THR A 35 -4.90 -6.86 -20.69
C THR A 35 -5.72 -7.40 -19.52
N THR A 36 -6.91 -6.85 -19.30
CA THR A 36 -7.87 -7.29 -18.28
C THR A 36 -9.25 -7.42 -18.90
N THR A 37 -9.74 -8.65 -18.99
CA THR A 37 -11.01 -9.00 -19.61
C THR A 37 -11.96 -9.51 -18.52
N ASN A 38 -13.16 -8.94 -18.46
CA ASN A 38 -14.24 -9.48 -17.65
C ASN A 38 -14.85 -10.67 -18.41
N LEU A 39 -14.95 -11.83 -17.75
CA LEU A 39 -15.49 -13.06 -18.35
C LEU A 39 -17.00 -13.19 -18.13
N THR A 40 -17.59 -12.31 -17.34
CA THR A 40 -19.01 -12.33 -16.95
C THR A 40 -19.82 -11.17 -17.53
N THR A 41 -19.16 -10.17 -18.11
CA THR A 41 -19.78 -9.03 -18.77
C THR A 41 -19.15 -8.86 -20.16
N SER A 42 -19.85 -8.16 -21.06
CA SER A 42 -19.31 -7.78 -22.36
C SER A 42 -18.55 -6.46 -22.32
N ASP A 43 -17.97 -6.11 -21.17
CA ASP A 43 -17.18 -4.88 -21.04
C ASP A 43 -15.95 -4.94 -21.95
N ALA A 44 -15.55 -3.79 -22.47
CA ALA A 44 -14.33 -3.69 -23.24
C ALA A 44 -13.13 -4.16 -22.40
N THR A 45 -12.19 -4.84 -23.05
CA THR A 45 -10.94 -5.26 -22.39
C THR A 45 -10.10 -4.03 -22.05
N ASP A 46 -9.79 -3.87 -20.77
CA ASP A 46 -8.89 -2.81 -20.30
C ASP A 46 -7.44 -3.19 -20.64
N THR A 47 -6.69 -2.25 -21.20
CA THR A 47 -5.30 -2.48 -21.61
C THR A 47 -4.39 -1.46 -20.94
N GLN A 48 -3.42 -1.98 -20.20
CA GLN A 48 -2.29 -1.21 -19.69
C GLN A 48 -1.07 -1.47 -20.56
N SER A 49 -0.47 -0.40 -21.08
CA SER A 49 0.79 -0.43 -21.84
C SER A 49 1.90 0.21 -21.02
N LEU A 50 3.07 -0.43 -21.05
CA LEU A 50 4.28 -0.03 -20.33
C LEU A 50 5.42 0.15 -21.32
N THR A 51 6.00 1.34 -21.36
CA THR A 51 7.14 1.65 -22.23
C THR A 51 8.40 1.78 -21.40
N TYR A 52 9.51 1.24 -21.91
CA TYR A 52 10.81 1.27 -21.27
C TYR A 52 11.81 2.08 -22.11
N ALA A 53 12.89 2.54 -21.48
CA ALA A 53 14.00 3.16 -22.18
C ALA A 53 14.70 2.14 -23.10
N SER A 54 15.27 2.60 -24.23
CA SER A 54 15.91 1.71 -25.21
C SER A 54 17.25 1.13 -24.72
N ASP A 55 17.85 1.73 -23.70
CA ASP A 55 19.19 1.43 -23.20
C ASP A 55 19.19 0.80 -21.80
N SER A 56 18.01 0.59 -21.20
CA SER A 56 17.87 0.13 -19.81
C SER A 56 16.48 -0.43 -19.50
N ASN A 57 16.34 -1.16 -18.40
CA ASN A 57 15.04 -1.67 -17.91
C ASN A 57 14.20 -0.59 -17.19
N ARG A 58 14.44 0.70 -17.46
CA ARG A 58 13.74 1.80 -16.80
C ARG A 58 12.40 2.06 -17.46
N LEU A 59 11.32 1.99 -16.68
CA LEU A 59 9.97 2.34 -17.14
C LEU A 59 9.89 3.85 -17.40
N THR A 60 9.51 4.25 -18.61
CA THR A 60 9.44 5.65 -19.04
C THR A 60 8.02 6.16 -19.21
N SER A 61 7.05 5.29 -19.48
CA SER A 61 5.64 5.70 -19.53
C SER A 61 4.67 4.58 -19.16
N VAL A 62 3.49 4.98 -18.69
CA VAL A 62 2.34 4.09 -18.46
C VAL A 62 1.17 4.66 -19.25
N ASN A 63 0.59 3.86 -20.15
CA ASN A 63 -0.50 4.28 -21.04
C ASN A 63 -0.19 5.58 -21.79
N GLY A 64 1.06 5.74 -22.24
CA GLY A 64 1.54 6.95 -22.93
C GLY A 64 1.82 8.15 -22.01
N SER A 65 1.50 8.09 -20.72
CA SER A 65 1.86 9.13 -19.75
C SER A 65 3.29 8.95 -19.26
N THR A 66 4.15 9.91 -19.55
CA THR A 66 5.57 9.88 -19.16
C THR A 66 5.74 9.87 -17.64
N LEU A 67 6.70 9.09 -17.16
CA LEU A 67 7.15 9.06 -15.77
C LEU A 67 8.52 9.73 -15.66
N PRO A 68 8.58 11.04 -15.39
CA PRO A 68 9.85 11.74 -15.32
C PRO A 68 10.70 11.21 -14.16
N VAL A 69 12.02 11.26 -14.33
CA VAL A 69 13.01 10.84 -13.33
C VAL A 69 14.03 11.94 -13.08
N ASP A 70 14.70 11.89 -11.93
CA ASP A 70 15.90 12.68 -11.67
C ASP A 70 17.16 12.00 -12.24
N ALA A 71 18.33 12.64 -12.07
CA ALA A 71 19.61 12.11 -12.55
C ALA A 71 20.03 10.80 -11.85
N ALA A 72 19.50 10.51 -10.66
CA ALA A 72 19.72 9.26 -9.93
C ALA A 72 18.74 8.16 -10.35
N GLY A 73 17.81 8.45 -11.28
CA GLY A 73 16.82 7.51 -11.79
C GLY A 73 15.56 7.39 -10.94
N ASN A 74 15.38 8.23 -9.91
CA ASN A 74 14.18 8.20 -9.09
C ASN A 74 13.02 8.89 -9.82
N HIS A 75 11.83 8.30 -9.81
CA HIS A 75 10.66 8.95 -10.39
C HIS A 75 10.28 10.22 -9.62
N THR A 76 10.22 11.34 -10.33
CA THR A 76 9.89 12.64 -9.75
C THR A 76 8.41 12.96 -9.85
N GLN A 77 7.65 12.30 -10.75
CA GLN A 77 6.21 12.44 -10.81
C GLN A 77 5.50 11.14 -11.22
N ILE A 78 4.40 10.81 -10.55
CA ILE A 78 3.51 9.69 -10.85
C ILE A 78 2.08 10.07 -10.45
N ASN A 79 1.10 9.86 -11.34
CA ASN A 79 -0.33 10.06 -11.05
C ASN A 79 -0.67 11.43 -10.43
N GLY A 80 -0.09 12.51 -10.97
CA GLY A 80 -0.34 13.89 -10.50
C GLY A 80 0.31 14.25 -9.15
N ARG A 81 1.20 13.40 -8.65
CA ARG A 81 2.04 13.66 -7.47
C ARG A 81 3.47 13.91 -7.88
N ARG A 82 4.12 14.86 -7.23
CA ARG A 82 5.57 15.08 -7.31
C ARG A 82 6.27 14.52 -6.07
N PHE A 83 7.45 13.95 -6.28
CA PHE A 83 8.28 13.36 -5.25
C PHE A 83 9.62 14.08 -5.16
N THR A 84 10.16 14.20 -3.95
CA THR A 84 11.54 14.61 -3.70
C THR A 84 12.24 13.54 -2.88
N TYR A 85 13.55 13.45 -3.04
CA TYR A 85 14.38 12.44 -2.39
C TYR A 85 15.45 13.12 -1.56
N ASP A 86 15.86 12.48 -0.47
CA ASP A 86 17.01 12.92 0.31
C ASP A 86 18.33 12.55 -0.38
N SER A 87 19.46 12.94 0.20
CA SER A 87 20.80 12.66 -0.33
C SER A 87 21.17 11.17 -0.38
N GLN A 88 20.33 10.29 0.16
CA GLN A 88 20.49 8.83 0.12
C GLN A 88 19.50 8.19 -0.86
N GLY A 89 18.79 8.97 -1.68
CA GLY A 89 17.80 8.48 -2.64
C GLY A 89 16.49 8.01 -2.00
N ARG A 90 16.23 8.34 -0.73
CA ARG A 90 14.99 7.92 -0.03
C ARG A 90 13.92 8.99 -0.21
N LEU A 91 12.68 8.56 -0.44
CA LEU A 91 11.55 9.47 -0.60
C LEU A 91 11.42 10.38 0.63
N SER A 92 11.60 11.69 0.43
CA SER A 92 11.62 12.70 1.49
C SER A 92 10.29 13.43 1.58
N GLU A 93 9.73 13.89 0.46
CA GLU A 93 8.49 14.65 0.43
C GLU A 93 7.59 14.26 -0.74
N VAL A 94 6.28 14.46 -0.56
CA VAL A 94 5.26 14.24 -1.58
C VAL A 94 4.41 15.48 -1.72
N TYR A 95 4.19 15.89 -2.95
CA TYR A 95 3.39 17.04 -3.31
C TYR A 95 2.21 16.64 -4.20
N GLN A 96 1.06 17.27 -3.96
CA GLN A 96 -0.13 17.18 -4.81
C GLN A 96 -0.26 18.46 -5.64
N ALA A 97 -0.73 18.34 -6.88
CA ALA A 97 -0.81 19.46 -7.83
C ALA A 97 0.53 20.21 -7.97
N ASN A 98 1.64 19.47 -7.84
CA ASN A 98 3.02 19.92 -7.89
C ASN A 98 3.50 20.86 -6.76
N ILE A 99 2.59 21.54 -6.06
CA ILE A 99 2.91 22.64 -5.12
C ILE A 99 2.55 22.37 -3.66
N TYR A 100 1.50 21.59 -3.38
CA TYR A 100 1.04 21.40 -2.00
C TYR A 100 1.75 20.20 -1.40
N LYS A 101 2.64 20.41 -0.41
CA LYS A 101 3.20 19.29 0.33
C LYS A 101 2.06 18.60 1.07
N ILE A 102 1.94 17.29 0.89
CA ILE A 102 0.92 16.45 1.54
C ILE A 102 1.56 15.43 2.48
N ALA A 103 2.85 15.14 2.32
CA ALA A 103 3.59 14.31 3.25
C ALA A 103 5.08 14.62 3.24
N ASP A 104 5.74 14.37 4.37
CA ASP A 104 7.18 14.16 4.42
C ASP A 104 7.57 13.04 5.38
N TYR A 105 8.80 12.57 5.24
CA TYR A 105 9.31 11.38 5.90
C TYR A 105 10.68 11.63 6.54
N LYS A 106 10.92 10.95 7.65
CA LYS A 106 12.26 10.84 8.26
C LYS A 106 12.62 9.39 8.47
N TYR A 107 13.92 9.12 8.39
CA TYR A 107 14.50 7.80 8.44
C TYR A 107 15.60 7.76 9.49
N ASN A 108 15.79 6.59 10.12
CA ASN A 108 16.96 6.35 10.95
C ASN A 108 18.21 6.03 10.09
N ALA A 109 19.34 5.79 10.76
CA ALA A 109 20.60 5.45 10.09
C ALA A 109 20.56 4.12 9.33
N LEU A 110 19.65 3.20 9.69
CA LEU A 110 19.42 1.93 8.98
C LEU A 110 18.49 2.08 7.76
N GLY A 111 18.04 3.30 7.44
CA GLY A 111 17.12 3.55 6.32
C GLY A 111 15.66 3.22 6.60
N GLN A 112 15.30 2.88 7.84
CA GLN A 112 13.92 2.61 8.22
C GLN A 112 13.17 3.92 8.45
N ARG A 113 11.97 4.05 7.89
CA ARG A 113 11.12 5.24 8.10
C ARG A 113 10.65 5.27 9.54
N ILE A 114 11.01 6.30 10.28
CA ILE A 114 10.64 6.49 11.69
C ILE A 114 9.55 7.55 11.89
N ILE A 115 9.37 8.46 10.92
CA ILE A 115 8.35 9.50 10.95
C ILE A 115 7.70 9.63 9.57
N LYS A 116 6.38 9.81 9.57
CA LYS A 116 5.60 10.37 8.46
C LYS A 116 4.80 11.55 8.99
N ARG A 117 4.97 12.73 8.42
CA ARG A 117 4.07 13.87 8.65
C ARG A 117 3.12 13.98 7.47
N SER A 118 1.84 14.24 7.73
CA SER A 118 0.83 14.48 6.71
C SER A 118 0.30 15.90 6.85
N TYR A 119 0.00 16.55 5.74
CA TYR A 119 -0.37 17.96 5.70
C TYR A 119 -1.71 18.17 5.02
N VAL A 120 -2.48 19.15 5.52
CA VAL A 120 -3.73 19.57 4.90
C VAL A 120 -3.42 20.31 3.60
N MET A 121 -4.00 19.83 2.50
CA MET A 121 -3.84 20.44 1.18
C MET A 121 -4.36 21.88 1.19
N GLY A 122 -3.65 22.80 0.54
CA GLY A 122 -4.02 24.22 0.50
C GLY A 122 -3.49 25.07 1.66
N SER A 123 -3.56 24.58 2.90
CA SER A 123 -3.12 25.34 4.09
C SER A 123 -1.73 24.97 4.60
N GLN A 124 -1.20 23.80 4.22
CA GLN A 124 0.06 23.25 4.73
C GLN A 124 0.09 23.07 6.26
N ALA A 125 -1.08 23.11 6.92
CA ALA A 125 -1.20 22.77 8.33
C ALA A 125 -0.89 21.28 8.54
N LEU A 126 -0.25 20.95 9.66
CA LEU A 126 0.02 19.56 10.02
C LEU A 126 -1.31 18.85 10.31
N ALA A 127 -1.66 17.85 9.50
CA ALA A 127 -2.83 17.01 9.72
C ALA A 127 -2.56 15.92 10.78
N GLY A 128 -1.30 15.49 10.89
CA GLY A 128 -0.85 14.59 11.92
C GLY A 128 0.50 13.95 11.61
N THR A 129 1.00 13.22 12.59
CA THR A 129 2.30 12.55 12.57
C THR A 129 2.12 11.07 12.87
N THR A 130 2.71 10.20 12.06
CA THR A 130 2.84 8.78 12.34
C THR A 130 4.29 8.47 12.71
N THR A 131 4.53 7.88 13.88
CA THR A 131 5.82 7.30 14.25
C THR A 131 5.83 5.81 14.01
N TYR A 132 6.99 5.23 13.72
CA TYR A 132 7.18 3.81 13.45
C TYR A 132 8.25 3.23 14.36
N LEU A 133 7.99 2.05 14.91
CA LEU A 133 8.88 1.32 15.80
C LEU A 133 9.22 -0.03 15.19
N TYR A 134 10.51 -0.33 15.15
CA TYR A 134 11.05 -1.57 14.62
C TYR A 134 11.76 -2.36 15.71
N ASP A 135 11.75 -3.69 15.60
CA ASP A 135 12.60 -4.55 16.41
C ASP A 135 14.07 -4.51 15.91
N PRO A 136 15.03 -5.11 16.63
CA PRO A 136 16.43 -5.15 16.21
C PRO A 136 16.69 -5.87 14.87
N SER A 137 15.77 -6.74 14.42
CA SER A 137 15.84 -7.40 13.11
C SER A 137 15.23 -6.56 11.98
N GLY A 138 14.66 -5.40 12.31
CA GLY A 138 14.05 -4.46 11.40
C GLY A 138 12.58 -4.72 11.06
N LYS A 139 11.89 -5.58 11.80
CA LYS A 139 10.45 -5.81 11.63
C LYS A 139 9.67 -4.68 12.27
N LEU A 140 8.66 -4.17 11.58
CA LEU A 140 7.75 -3.16 12.12
C LEU A 140 6.90 -3.80 13.22
N ILE A 141 7.06 -3.34 14.46
CA ILE A 141 6.32 -3.84 15.62
C ILE A 141 5.32 -2.83 16.16
N GLY A 142 5.39 -1.57 15.73
CA GLY A 142 4.46 -0.55 16.13
C GLY A 142 4.40 0.64 15.19
N GLN A 143 3.21 1.24 15.07
CA GLN A 143 3.07 2.61 14.62
C GLN A 143 2.08 3.35 15.52
N THR A 144 2.29 4.64 15.71
CA THR A 144 1.41 5.51 16.49
C THR A 144 1.07 6.74 15.68
N PHE A 145 -0.20 7.10 15.63
CA PHE A 145 -0.67 8.34 15.02
C PHE A 145 -0.98 9.39 16.09
N TYR A 146 -0.47 10.59 15.82
CA TYR A 146 -0.72 11.81 16.57
C TYR A 146 -1.45 12.78 15.64
N ASP A 147 -2.48 13.47 16.14
CA ASP A 147 -3.18 14.48 15.35
C ASP A 147 -2.33 15.74 15.13
N GLY A 148 -2.90 16.76 14.46
CA GLY A 148 -2.21 18.02 14.18
C GLY A 148 -1.77 18.80 15.43
N ASN A 149 -2.37 18.53 16.59
CA ASN A 149 -2.03 19.15 17.86
C ASN A 149 -1.02 18.31 18.66
N GLY A 150 -0.59 17.16 18.13
CA GLY A 150 0.32 16.24 18.81
C GLY A 150 -0.38 15.30 19.79
N GLN A 151 -1.72 15.25 19.83
CA GLN A 151 -2.44 14.31 20.68
C GLN A 151 -2.32 12.90 20.10
N LYS A 152 -1.91 11.94 20.93
CA LYS A 152 -1.91 10.51 20.56
C LYS A 152 -3.36 10.06 20.39
N THR A 153 -3.71 9.55 19.21
CA THR A 153 -5.11 9.18 18.89
C THR A 153 -5.27 7.71 18.55
N SER A 154 -4.30 7.10 17.87
CA SER A 154 -4.35 5.66 17.57
C SER A 154 -2.97 5.01 17.50
N GLY A 155 -2.96 3.69 17.66
CA GLY A 155 -1.78 2.85 17.59
C GLY A 155 -2.09 1.53 16.91
N GLN A 156 -1.07 0.94 16.30
CA GLN A 156 -1.16 -0.37 15.69
C GLN A 156 0.14 -1.11 15.97
N TYR A 157 0.04 -2.30 16.54
CA TYR A 157 1.18 -3.12 16.96
C TYR A 157 1.11 -4.47 16.27
N TRP A 158 2.26 -5.03 15.88
CA TRP A 158 2.33 -6.31 15.19
C TRP A 158 3.08 -7.33 16.02
N PHE A 159 2.57 -8.56 15.99
CA PHE A 159 3.18 -9.72 16.62
C PHE A 159 3.66 -10.65 15.52
N TRP A 160 4.92 -11.06 15.62
CA TRP A 160 5.61 -11.87 14.64
C TRP A 160 6.04 -13.19 15.27
N LEU A 161 6.00 -14.26 14.49
CA LEU A 161 6.70 -15.52 14.76
C LEU A 161 7.73 -15.68 13.66
N ASP A 162 9.01 -15.53 14.01
CA ASP A 162 10.09 -15.39 13.02
C ASP A 162 9.73 -14.31 11.98
N ASN A 163 9.60 -14.66 10.71
CA ASN A 163 9.23 -13.75 9.63
C ASN A 163 7.73 -13.77 9.29
N MET A 164 6.92 -14.51 10.05
CA MET A 164 5.48 -14.64 9.84
C MET A 164 4.72 -13.62 10.72
N PRO A 165 3.96 -12.68 10.15
CA PRO A 165 3.07 -11.82 10.92
C PRO A 165 1.87 -12.64 11.42
N LEU A 166 1.72 -12.75 12.74
CA LEU A 166 0.68 -13.54 13.38
C LEU A 166 -0.57 -12.72 13.70
N ALA A 167 -0.36 -11.53 14.26
CA ALA A 167 -1.45 -10.74 14.78
C ALA A 167 -1.14 -9.26 14.77
N GLN A 168 -2.19 -8.49 14.94
CA GLN A 168 -2.16 -7.06 15.06
C GLN A 168 -3.09 -6.58 16.17
N LEU A 169 -2.61 -5.67 17.01
CA LEU A 169 -3.43 -4.96 17.99
C LEU A 169 -3.61 -3.51 17.53
N THR A 170 -4.84 -3.11 17.24
CA THR A 170 -5.18 -1.70 17.02
C THR A 170 -5.72 -1.09 18.30
N THR A 171 -5.28 0.11 18.65
CA THR A 171 -5.68 0.82 19.87
C THR A 171 -6.12 2.24 19.54
N ASN A 172 -7.19 2.72 20.15
CA ASN A 172 -7.50 4.15 20.20
C ASN A 172 -7.15 4.70 21.57
N PHE A 173 -6.77 5.98 21.61
CA PHE A 173 -6.38 6.66 22.84
C PHE A 173 -7.36 7.79 23.19
N SER A 174 -7.59 8.01 24.47
CA SER A 174 -8.32 9.18 24.98
C SER A 174 -7.44 10.43 24.94
N ALA A 175 -8.02 11.60 25.21
CA ALA A 175 -7.25 12.84 25.36
C ALA A 175 -6.21 12.76 26.49
N LEU A 176 -6.43 11.92 27.50
CA LEU A 176 -5.47 11.67 28.59
C LEU A 176 -4.38 10.67 28.21
N GLY A 177 -4.40 10.12 26.99
CA GLY A 177 -3.42 9.15 26.50
C GLY A 177 -3.68 7.70 26.94
N GLU A 178 -4.80 7.45 27.61
CA GLU A 178 -5.23 6.11 28.03
C GLU A 178 -5.83 5.33 26.86
N VAL A 179 -5.77 3.99 26.91
CA VAL A 179 -6.41 3.15 25.90
C VAL A 179 -7.92 3.22 26.07
N SER A 180 -8.62 3.83 25.10
CA SER A 180 -10.08 3.93 25.12
C SER A 180 -10.77 2.72 24.49
N SER A 181 -10.09 2.07 23.54
CA SER A 181 -10.54 0.82 22.93
C SER A 181 -9.36 0.10 22.29
N SER A 182 -9.46 -1.22 22.19
CA SER A 182 -8.50 -2.02 21.44
C SER A 182 -9.18 -3.17 20.70
N LYS A 183 -8.54 -3.64 19.63
CA LYS A 183 -9.00 -4.80 18.85
C LYS A 183 -7.81 -5.64 18.44
N LEU A 184 -7.83 -6.91 18.82
CA LEU A 184 -6.90 -7.93 18.35
C LEU A 184 -7.41 -8.51 17.02
N ILE A 185 -6.49 -8.61 16.06
CA ILE A 185 -6.73 -9.04 14.69
C ILE A 185 -5.74 -10.16 14.40
N TYR A 186 -6.23 -11.33 14.01
CA TYR A 186 -5.41 -12.48 13.61
C TYR A 186 -5.14 -12.42 12.11
N LEU A 187 -3.88 -12.55 11.73
CA LEU A 187 -3.43 -12.49 10.35
C LEU A 187 -3.18 -13.90 9.83
N HIS A 188 -3.76 -14.19 8.66
CA HIS A 188 -3.63 -15.46 7.99
C HIS A 188 -2.86 -15.23 6.69
N VAL A 189 -1.67 -15.82 6.61
CA VAL A 189 -0.70 -15.58 5.55
C VAL A 189 -0.71 -16.69 4.50
N ASP A 190 -0.21 -16.38 3.32
CA ASP A 190 0.17 -17.41 2.35
C ASP A 190 1.59 -17.97 2.63
N HIS A 191 2.06 -18.85 1.74
CA HIS A 191 3.38 -19.47 1.81
C HIS A 191 4.56 -18.47 1.69
N LEU A 192 4.31 -17.21 1.32
CA LEU A 192 5.30 -16.14 1.26
C LEU A 192 5.20 -15.21 2.49
N ASN A 193 4.52 -15.66 3.56
CA ASN A 193 4.24 -14.87 4.76
C ASN A 193 3.46 -13.57 4.48
N THR A 194 2.75 -13.49 3.35
CA THR A 194 1.97 -12.32 2.97
C THR A 194 0.56 -12.44 3.56
N PRO A 195 0.10 -11.50 4.42
CA PRO A 195 -1.26 -11.54 4.96
C PRO A 195 -2.33 -11.50 3.87
N ARG A 196 -3.12 -12.57 3.74
CA ARG A 196 -4.22 -12.69 2.77
C ARG A 196 -5.59 -12.47 3.38
N LEU A 197 -5.71 -12.70 4.68
CA LEU A 197 -6.96 -12.73 5.42
C LEU A 197 -6.71 -12.20 6.83
N ALA A 198 -7.69 -11.51 7.39
CA ALA A 198 -7.72 -11.19 8.81
C ALA A 198 -9.06 -11.50 9.46
N THR A 199 -9.00 -12.00 10.69
CA THR A 199 -10.18 -12.31 11.51
C THR A 199 -10.10 -11.62 12.87
N ASP A 200 -11.25 -11.43 13.52
CA ASP A 200 -11.28 -11.10 14.95
C ASP A 200 -11.23 -12.37 15.83
N SER A 201 -11.38 -12.18 17.15
CA SER A 201 -11.37 -13.26 18.14
C SER A 201 -12.54 -14.23 18.04
N SER A 202 -13.63 -13.85 17.36
CA SER A 202 -14.74 -14.76 17.05
C SER A 202 -14.55 -15.51 15.74
N GLN A 203 -13.36 -15.39 15.13
CA GLN A 203 -13.03 -15.90 13.79
C GLN A 203 -13.84 -15.24 12.66
N ALA A 204 -14.52 -14.12 12.93
CA ALA A 204 -15.25 -13.39 11.91
C ALA A 204 -14.27 -12.66 10.97
N LEU A 205 -14.54 -12.74 9.67
CA LEU A 205 -13.74 -12.10 8.62
C LEU A 205 -13.80 -10.56 8.73
N LEU A 206 -12.64 -9.93 8.91
CA LEU A 206 -12.52 -8.46 8.92
C LEU A 206 -12.17 -7.91 7.54
N TRP A 207 -11.21 -8.56 6.88
CA TRP A 207 -10.84 -8.23 5.50
C TRP A 207 -10.18 -9.43 4.83
N ARG A 208 -10.22 -9.42 3.49
CA ARG A 208 -9.48 -10.34 2.64
C ARG A 208 -8.78 -9.55 1.55
N TRP A 209 -7.51 -9.86 1.30
CA TRP A 209 -6.73 -9.26 0.24
C TRP A 209 -6.70 -10.17 -0.99
N ASN A 210 -7.70 -9.98 -1.86
CA ASN A 210 -7.75 -10.63 -3.17
C ASN A 210 -6.93 -9.80 -4.16
N SER A 211 -5.61 -10.03 -4.21
CA SER A 211 -4.73 -9.41 -5.19
C SER A 211 -4.68 -10.19 -6.49
N ASP A 212 -4.35 -9.49 -7.55
CA ASP A 212 -3.80 -10.09 -8.76
C ASP A 212 -2.38 -10.62 -8.47
N ALA A 213 -1.80 -11.35 -9.42
CA ALA A 213 -0.48 -11.98 -9.29
C ALA A 213 0.66 -10.96 -9.13
N TYR A 214 0.42 -9.69 -9.44
CA TYR A 214 1.38 -8.59 -9.27
C TYR A 214 1.04 -7.70 -8.05
N GLY A 215 0.21 -8.19 -7.14
CA GLY A 215 -0.10 -7.51 -5.89
C GLY A 215 -1.09 -6.35 -6.02
N VAL A 216 -1.73 -6.16 -7.18
CA VAL A 216 -2.76 -5.12 -7.36
C VAL A 216 -4.10 -5.70 -6.90
N ALA A 217 -4.69 -5.11 -5.85
CA ALA A 217 -6.02 -5.48 -5.38
C ALA A 217 -6.94 -4.27 -5.29
N ARG A 218 -8.25 -4.53 -5.42
CA ARG A 218 -9.27 -3.67 -4.82
C ARG A 218 -9.46 -4.10 -3.36
N LEU A 219 -9.08 -3.26 -2.41
CA LEU A 219 -9.38 -3.51 -1.00
C LEU A 219 -10.91 -3.49 -0.80
N LYS A 220 -11.52 -4.61 -0.42
CA LYS A 220 -12.85 -4.61 0.21
C LYS A 220 -12.66 -4.49 1.71
N ARG A 221 -12.85 -3.29 2.26
CA ARG A 221 -13.03 -3.11 3.72
C ARG A 221 -14.51 -3.33 4.03
N MET A 222 -14.84 -4.35 4.81
CA MET A 222 -16.15 -4.43 5.48
C MET A 222 -16.06 -3.61 6.77
N TRP A 223 -16.47 -2.35 6.72
CA TRP A 223 -16.75 -1.63 7.95
C TRP A 223 -18.13 -2.09 8.44
N MET A 224 -18.17 -2.76 9.61
CA MET A 224 -19.39 -2.81 10.41
C MET A 224 -19.62 -1.41 10.96
N ALA A 225 -20.56 -0.68 10.38
CA ALA A 225 -21.09 0.53 10.99
C ALA A 225 -21.89 0.15 12.24
N THR A 226 -21.42 0.57 13.41
CA THR A 226 -22.17 0.47 14.66
C THR A 226 -23.45 1.31 14.53
N ALA A 227 -24.59 0.69 14.82
CA ALA A 227 -25.91 1.30 14.77
C ALA A 227 -26.00 2.56 15.65
N LYS A 228 -26.57 3.63 15.11
CA LYS A 228 -27.02 4.80 15.89
C LYS A 228 -28.33 4.40 16.60
N PRO A 229 -28.48 4.56 17.93
CA PRO A 229 -29.79 4.51 18.56
C PRO A 229 -30.61 5.73 18.11
N ARG A 230 -31.87 5.52 17.74
CA ARG A 230 -32.84 6.61 17.56
C ARG A 230 -33.09 7.28 18.92
N PRO A 231 -33.09 8.61 19.03
CA PRO A 231 -33.71 9.26 20.17
C PRO A 231 -35.23 9.09 20.04
N SER A 232 -35.85 8.54 21.07
CA SER A 232 -37.27 8.74 21.36
C SER A 232 -37.44 10.14 21.93
N HIS A 233 -38.25 10.96 21.25
CA HIS A 233 -39.25 11.91 21.74
C HIS A 233 -39.48 13.00 20.69
#